data_AF-A0A319BVX5-F1
#
_entry.id   AF-A0A319BVX5-F1
#
_cell.length_a   1.000
_cell.length_b   1.000
_cell.length_c   1.000
_cell.angle_alpha   90.00
_cell.angle_beta   90.00
_cell.angle_gamma   90.00
#
_symmetry.space_group_name_H-M   'P 1'
#
loop_
_entity.id
_entity.type
_entity.pdbx_description
1 polymer ?
#
loop_
_entity_poly.entity_id
_entity_poly.type
_entity_poly.pdbx_seq_one_letter_code
_entity_poly.pdbx_strand_id
1 'polypeptide(L)'
;MLIHNAPWIFSGIWKIVKSWMDPVIVSKVHFTKTVADLEQFIAPDKILKEIGGPEGWDYEFVEPVAGENERMTETATRDRLLAEREELASKFLELTKEWLAAAQPESVAVQRTEAIAAWRKQYWALDPFVRGRTCLDRTGVIQEGGKIDFYPGMDHV
;
A
#
# COMPACT_ATOMS: atom_id res chain seq x y z
N MET A 1 -10.61 13.79 7.29
CA MET A 1 -11.47 12.80 7.97
C MET A 1 -12.91 13.15 7.66
N LEU A 2 -13.68 12.20 7.12
CA LEU A 2 -15.10 12.37 6.82
C LEU A 2 -15.93 11.68 7.91
N ILE A 3 -16.92 12.37 8.45
CA ILE A 3 -17.92 11.78 9.35
C ILE A 3 -19.25 11.82 8.60
N HIS A 4 -19.64 10.66 8.07
CA HIS A 4 -20.82 10.53 7.22
C HIS A 4 -22.07 10.14 8.01
N ASN A 5 -23.21 10.72 7.64
CA ASN A 5 -24.54 10.44 8.18
C ASN A 5 -24.59 10.45 9.72
N ALA A 6 -23.87 11.37 10.35
CA ALA A 6 -23.82 11.49 11.81
C ALA A 6 -25.20 11.85 12.39
N PRO A 7 -25.65 11.17 13.47
CA PRO A 7 -26.89 11.52 14.15
C PRO A 7 -26.91 12.99 14.62
N TRP A 8 -28.08 13.59 14.70
CA TRP A 8 -28.24 15.02 15.02
C TRP A 8 -27.57 15.44 16.36
N ILE A 9 -27.54 14.53 17.34
CA ILE A 9 -26.90 14.75 18.65
C ILE A 9 -25.38 14.97 18.56
N PHE A 10 -24.74 14.45 17.50
CA PHE A 10 -23.29 14.56 17.31
C PHE A 10 -22.84 16.01 17.15
N SER A 11 -23.71 16.89 16.64
CA SER A 11 -23.43 18.33 16.55
C SER A 11 -23.17 18.98 17.92
N GLY A 12 -23.82 18.48 18.98
CA GLY A 12 -23.63 18.94 20.36
C GLY A 12 -22.30 18.45 20.95
N ILE A 13 -22.02 17.15 20.79
CA ILE A 13 -20.78 16.53 21.24
C ILE A 13 -19.57 17.19 20.55
N TRP A 14 -19.66 17.40 19.24
CA TRP A 14 -18.60 18.03 18.45
C TRP A 14 -18.22 19.44 18.94
N LYS A 15 -19.20 20.25 19.38
CA LYS A 15 -18.93 21.59 19.91
C LYS A 15 -18.08 21.57 21.17
N ILE A 16 -18.22 20.53 22.01
CA ILE A 16 -17.43 20.36 23.23
C ILE A 16 -16.04 19.86 22.86
N VAL A 17 -15.96 18.75 22.12
CA VAL A 17 -14.70 18.08 21.79
C VAL A 17 -13.77 18.97 20.98
N LYS A 18 -14.28 19.75 20.02
CA LYS A 18 -13.44 20.60 19.16
C LYS A 18 -12.64 21.66 19.92
N SER A 19 -13.07 22.04 21.13
CA SER A 19 -12.35 23.02 21.97
C SER A 19 -11.07 22.45 22.60
N TRP A 20 -10.95 21.11 22.63
CA TRP A 20 -9.78 20.40 23.14
C TRP A 20 -8.82 19.95 22.02
N MET A 21 -9.17 20.23 20.76
CA MET A 21 -8.40 19.84 19.59
C MET A 21 -7.68 21.04 18.98
N ASP A 22 -6.47 20.81 18.47
CA ASP A 22 -5.72 21.83 17.73
C ASP A 22 -6.50 22.29 16.47
N PRO A 23 -6.53 23.61 16.15
CA PRO A 23 -7.27 24.14 15.01
C PRO A 23 -6.96 23.49 13.66
N VAL A 24 -5.72 23.02 13.44
CA VAL A 24 -5.30 22.35 12.20
C VAL A 24 -5.90 20.96 12.08
N ILE A 25 -6.21 20.30 13.18
CA ILE A 25 -6.91 19.00 13.16
C ILE A 25 -8.40 19.25 12.92
N VAL A 26 -8.98 20.25 13.57
CA VAL A 26 -10.39 20.62 13.41
C VAL A 26 -10.72 20.95 11.95
N SER A 27 -9.84 21.65 11.23
CA SER A 27 -10.05 22.01 9.83
C SER A 27 -10.06 20.83 8.86
N LYS A 28 -9.56 19.65 9.28
CA LYS A 28 -9.53 18.42 8.48
C LYS A 28 -10.75 17.52 8.70
N VAL A 29 -11.69 17.92 9.55
CA VAL A 29 -12.92 17.15 9.83
C VAL A 29 -14.07 17.72 9.01
N HIS A 30 -14.66 16.88 8.16
CA HIS A 30 -15.81 17.24 7.33
C HIS A 30 -17.01 16.36 7.69
N PHE A 31 -18.17 16.99 7.87
CA PHE A 31 -19.43 16.31 8.10
C PHE A 31 -20.19 16.20 6.79
N THR A 32 -20.58 14.99 6.42
CA THR A 32 -21.37 14.72 5.22
C THR A 32 -22.68 14.04 5.62
N LYS A 33 -23.78 14.34 4.93
CA LYS A 33 -25.10 13.74 5.22
C LYS A 33 -25.68 13.01 4.02
N THR A 34 -25.34 13.46 2.82
CA THR A 34 -25.84 12.93 1.56
C THR A 34 -24.70 12.38 0.71
N VAL A 35 -25.04 11.60 -0.30
CA VAL A 35 -24.08 11.15 -1.32
C VAL A 35 -23.43 12.34 -2.03
N ALA A 36 -24.21 13.39 -2.35
CA ALA A 36 -23.69 14.61 -2.96
C ALA A 36 -22.64 15.34 -2.08
N ASP A 37 -22.73 15.24 -0.75
CA ASP A 37 -21.69 15.77 0.14
C ASP A 37 -20.40 14.93 0.07
N LEU A 38 -20.52 13.60 -0.13
CA LEU A 38 -19.38 12.69 -0.28
C LEU A 38 -18.69 12.86 -1.64
N GLU A 39 -19.45 13.17 -2.70
CA GLU A 39 -18.93 13.40 -4.06
C GLU A 39 -17.88 14.53 -4.15
N GLN A 40 -17.87 15.43 -3.17
CA GLN A 40 -16.84 16.48 -3.04
C GLN A 40 -15.46 15.92 -2.67
N PHE A 41 -15.41 14.69 -2.15
CA PHE A 41 -14.20 14.05 -1.62
C PHE A 41 -13.91 12.67 -2.24
N ILE A 42 -14.93 11.99 -2.77
CA ILE A 42 -14.86 10.63 -3.32
C ILE A 42 -15.49 10.67 -4.72
N ALA A 43 -14.87 10.00 -5.69
CA ALA A 43 -15.46 9.89 -7.02
C ALA A 43 -16.85 9.22 -6.95
N PRO A 44 -17.88 9.71 -7.66
CA PRO A 44 -19.26 9.21 -7.52
C PRO A 44 -19.39 7.69 -7.75
N ASP A 45 -18.60 7.14 -8.68
CA ASP A 45 -18.56 5.70 -9.01
C ASP A 45 -17.84 4.84 -7.97
N LYS A 46 -17.24 5.46 -6.95
CA LYS A 46 -16.51 4.83 -5.84
C LYS A 46 -17.22 4.96 -4.48
N ILE A 47 -18.49 5.34 -4.51
CA ILE A 47 -19.33 5.42 -3.31
C ILE A 47 -20.13 4.12 -3.21
N LEU A 48 -19.92 3.37 -2.12
CA LEU A 48 -20.57 2.09 -1.88
C LEU A 48 -22.10 2.21 -1.80
N LYS A 49 -22.79 1.18 -2.29
CA LYS A 49 -24.25 1.03 -2.17
C LYS A 49 -24.77 1.15 -0.74
N GLU A 50 -24.02 0.63 0.23
CA GLU A 50 -24.39 0.68 1.66
C GLU A 50 -24.54 2.10 2.21
N ILE A 51 -23.86 3.08 1.61
CA ILE A 51 -23.94 4.51 1.96
C ILE A 51 -24.65 5.34 0.88
N GLY A 52 -25.39 4.67 -0.02
CA GLY A 52 -26.26 5.29 -1.02
C GLY A 52 -25.63 5.56 -2.39
N GLY A 53 -24.37 5.17 -2.62
CA GLY A 53 -23.72 5.31 -3.92
C GLY A 53 -23.99 4.16 -4.90
N PRO A 54 -23.46 4.23 -6.14
CA PRO A 54 -23.68 3.23 -7.17
C PRO A 54 -22.73 2.02 -7.10
N GLU A 55 -21.61 2.12 -6.38
CA GLU A 55 -20.57 1.08 -6.34
C GLU A 55 -21.08 -0.16 -5.62
N GLY A 56 -21.26 -1.24 -6.37
CA GLY A 56 -21.75 -2.52 -5.87
C GLY A 56 -20.65 -3.49 -5.44
N TRP A 57 -19.45 -2.99 -5.15
CA TRP A 57 -18.37 -3.83 -4.63
C TRP A 57 -18.76 -4.36 -3.24
N ASP A 58 -18.54 -5.64 -3.04
CA ASP A 58 -18.69 -6.31 -1.76
C ASP A 58 -17.41 -7.11 -1.48
N TYR A 59 -17.10 -7.29 -0.20
CA TYR A 59 -15.89 -8.00 0.20
C TYR A 59 -16.12 -9.52 0.13
N GLU A 60 -15.35 -10.18 -0.73
CA GLU A 60 -15.25 -11.63 -0.77
C GLU A 60 -13.84 -12.07 -0.37
N PHE A 61 -13.76 -13.04 0.54
CA PHE A 61 -12.48 -13.66 0.90
C PHE A 61 -12.17 -14.80 -0.07
N VAL A 62 -11.18 -14.59 -0.95
CA VAL A 62 -10.71 -15.65 -1.85
C VAL A 62 -9.80 -16.61 -1.08
N GLU A 63 -10.23 -17.87 -0.99
CA GLU A 63 -9.52 -18.93 -0.25
C GLU A 63 -8.16 -19.28 -0.88
N PRO A 64 -7.18 -19.73 -0.08
CA PRO A 64 -5.90 -20.24 -0.58
C PRO A 64 -6.05 -21.40 -1.57
N VAL A 65 -5.21 -21.42 -2.61
CA VAL A 65 -5.17 -22.53 -3.58
C VAL A 65 -4.09 -23.54 -3.18
N ALA A 66 -4.38 -24.82 -3.31
CA ALA A 66 -3.40 -25.87 -3.08
C ALA A 66 -2.17 -25.66 -3.99
N GLY A 67 -0.98 -25.68 -3.41
CA GLY A 67 0.27 -25.51 -4.13
C GLY A 67 0.73 -24.05 -4.33
N GLU A 68 -0.07 -23.04 -3.97
CA GLU A 68 0.26 -21.62 -4.23
C GLU A 68 1.57 -21.14 -3.58
N ASN A 69 2.06 -21.88 -2.57
CA ASN A 69 3.28 -21.59 -1.80
C ASN A 69 4.38 -22.67 -1.94
N GLU A 70 4.26 -23.61 -2.89
CA GLU A 70 5.22 -24.71 -3.07
C GLU A 70 6.66 -24.24 -3.23
N ARG A 71 6.88 -23.11 -3.91
CA ARG A 71 8.20 -22.50 -4.12
C ARG A 71 8.92 -22.15 -2.81
N MET A 72 8.20 -21.96 -1.69
CA MET A 72 8.83 -21.73 -0.39
C MET A 72 9.57 -22.95 0.16
N THR A 73 9.32 -24.14 -0.40
CA THR A 73 10.05 -25.37 -0.06
C THR A 73 11.41 -25.47 -0.76
N GLU A 74 11.65 -24.66 -1.80
CA GLU A 74 12.93 -24.62 -2.53
C GLU A 74 14.01 -23.82 -1.77
N THR A 75 14.52 -24.42 -0.70
CA THR A 75 15.48 -23.77 0.21
C THR A 75 16.80 -23.37 -0.46
N ALA A 76 17.33 -24.19 -1.38
CA ALA A 76 18.58 -23.87 -2.08
C ALA A 76 18.46 -22.61 -2.95
N THR A 77 17.36 -22.46 -3.68
CA THR A 77 17.09 -21.26 -4.49
C THR A 77 16.88 -20.04 -3.61
N ARG A 78 16.11 -20.20 -2.52
CA ARG A 78 15.90 -19.15 -1.51
C ARG A 78 17.22 -18.64 -0.94
N ASP A 79 18.08 -19.55 -0.50
CA ASP A 79 19.32 -19.18 0.19
C ASP A 79 20.29 -18.47 -0.77
N ARG A 80 20.35 -18.89 -2.05
CA ARG A 80 21.09 -18.17 -3.09
C ARG A 80 20.56 -16.74 -3.29
N LEU A 81 19.23 -16.58 -3.38
CA LEU A 81 18.61 -15.27 -3.58
C LEU A 81 18.74 -14.37 -2.33
N LEU A 82 18.77 -14.94 -1.13
CA LEU A 82 19.07 -14.20 0.10
C LEU A 82 20.49 -13.67 0.11
N ALA A 83 21.48 -14.48 -0.29
CA ALA A 83 22.88 -14.04 -0.41
C ALA A 83 23.04 -12.92 -1.44
N GLU A 84 22.44 -13.07 -2.64
CA GLU A 84 22.43 -12.02 -3.67
C GLU A 84 21.80 -10.71 -3.14
N ARG A 85 20.73 -10.83 -2.34
CA ARG A 85 20.08 -9.67 -1.72
C ARG A 85 20.98 -8.96 -0.71
N GLU A 86 21.75 -9.72 0.06
CA GLU A 86 22.70 -9.19 1.06
C GLU A 86 23.84 -8.42 0.39
N GLU A 87 24.36 -8.92 -0.74
CA GLU A 87 25.37 -8.21 -1.54
C GLU A 87 24.84 -6.87 -2.06
N LEU A 88 23.61 -6.85 -2.60
CA LEU A 88 22.95 -5.62 -3.05
C LEU A 88 22.71 -4.63 -1.91
N ALA A 89 22.28 -5.13 -0.74
CA ALA A 89 22.08 -4.31 0.45
C ALA A 89 23.40 -3.69 0.93
N SER A 90 24.47 -4.47 0.93
CA SER A 90 25.81 -4.02 1.29
C SER A 90 26.30 -2.93 0.34
N LYS A 91 26.16 -3.12 -0.98
CA LYS A 91 26.49 -2.09 -1.98
C LYS A 91 25.70 -0.79 -1.77
N PHE A 92 24.40 -0.89 -1.50
CA PHE A 92 23.57 0.27 -1.20
C PHE A 92 24.03 1.00 0.07
N LEU A 93 24.39 0.26 1.11
CA LEU A 93 24.89 0.83 2.36
C LEU A 93 26.23 1.56 2.15
N GLU A 94 27.18 0.96 1.42
CA GLU A 94 28.46 1.60 1.10
C GLU A 94 28.27 2.89 0.29
N LEU A 95 27.45 2.85 -0.78
CA LEU A 95 27.12 4.05 -1.55
C LEU A 95 26.42 5.13 -0.70
N THR A 96 25.63 4.73 0.30
CA THR A 96 25.02 5.68 1.23
C THR A 96 26.07 6.32 2.15
N LYS A 97 27.07 5.57 2.63
CA LYS A 97 28.19 6.12 3.39
C LYS A 97 29.00 7.10 2.55
N GLU A 98 29.34 6.72 1.32
CA GLU A 98 30.05 7.58 0.37
C GLU A 98 29.27 8.86 0.08
N TRP A 99 27.96 8.76 -0.15
CA TRP A 99 27.08 9.90 -0.41
C TRP A 99 27.07 10.89 0.76
N LEU A 100 27.02 10.39 2.00
CA LEU A 100 27.06 11.22 3.21
C LEU A 100 28.41 11.91 3.42
N ALA A 101 29.50 11.30 2.99
CA ALA A 101 30.86 11.83 3.13
C ALA A 101 31.33 12.67 1.93
N ALA A 102 30.61 12.63 0.81
CA ALA A 102 31.03 13.24 -0.44
C ALA A 102 30.98 14.78 -0.40
N ALA A 103 32.06 15.42 -0.88
CA ALA A 103 32.05 16.86 -1.16
C ALA A 103 31.11 17.21 -2.34
N GLN A 104 30.82 16.25 -3.22
CA GLN A 104 29.88 16.38 -4.35
C GLN A 104 28.89 15.19 -4.38
N PRO A 105 27.85 15.22 -3.52
CA PRO A 105 26.93 14.10 -3.33
C PRO A 105 26.13 13.70 -4.58
N GLU A 106 25.87 14.63 -5.50
CA GLU A 106 25.12 14.41 -6.75
C GLU A 106 25.68 13.23 -7.58
N SER A 107 27.02 13.10 -7.65
CA SER A 107 27.68 12.04 -8.42
C SER A 107 27.45 10.63 -7.84
N VAL A 108 27.41 10.52 -6.51
CA VAL A 108 27.15 9.25 -5.80
C VAL A 108 25.64 8.96 -5.73
N ALA A 109 24.80 10.01 -5.75
CA ALA A 109 23.35 9.89 -5.67
C ALA A 109 22.76 9.05 -6.82
N VAL A 110 23.32 9.16 -8.03
CA VAL A 110 22.91 8.34 -9.20
C VAL A 110 23.16 6.85 -8.92
N GLN A 111 24.39 6.49 -8.56
CA GLN A 111 24.77 5.10 -8.29
C GLN A 111 23.97 4.52 -7.11
N ARG A 112 23.73 5.34 -6.08
CA ARG A 112 22.89 4.96 -4.94
C ARG A 112 21.45 4.68 -5.39
N THR A 113 20.89 5.50 -6.28
CA THR A 113 19.53 5.32 -6.83
C THR A 113 19.43 4.03 -7.65
N GLU A 114 20.45 3.73 -8.45
CA GLU A 114 20.54 2.46 -9.19
C GLU A 114 20.63 1.25 -8.25
N ALA A 115 21.44 1.34 -7.19
CA ALA A 115 21.53 0.29 -6.18
C ALA A 115 20.20 0.05 -5.45
N ILE A 116 19.46 1.11 -5.11
CA ILE A 116 18.09 1.02 -4.56
C ILE A 116 17.17 0.31 -5.55
N ALA A 117 17.19 0.69 -6.83
CA ALA A 117 16.35 0.10 -7.85
C ALA A 117 16.64 -1.40 -8.04
N ALA A 118 17.93 -1.78 -8.08
CA ALA A 118 18.35 -3.17 -8.16
C ALA A 118 17.88 -3.98 -6.94
N TRP A 119 18.08 -3.45 -5.72
CA TRP A 119 17.66 -4.10 -4.49
C TRP A 119 16.13 -4.27 -4.38
N ARG A 120 15.36 -3.28 -4.86
CA ARG A 120 13.90 -3.34 -4.95
C ARG A 120 13.43 -4.39 -5.95
N LYS A 121 14.03 -4.42 -7.14
CA LYS A 121 13.69 -5.40 -8.19
C LYS A 121 14.00 -6.83 -7.73
N GLN A 122 15.15 -7.02 -7.08
CA GLN A 122 15.59 -8.33 -6.62
C GLN A 122 14.64 -8.93 -5.57
N TYR A 123 14.01 -8.10 -4.73
CA TYR A 123 13.01 -8.59 -3.77
C TYR A 123 11.90 -9.39 -4.46
N TRP A 124 11.44 -8.96 -5.63
CA TRP A 124 10.37 -9.64 -6.34
C TRP A 124 10.80 -10.96 -6.99
N ALA A 125 12.10 -11.18 -7.18
CA ALA A 125 12.64 -12.50 -7.52
C ALA A 125 12.69 -13.43 -6.30
N LEU A 126 12.98 -12.89 -5.11
CA LEU A 126 13.00 -13.61 -3.83
C LEU A 126 11.61 -13.92 -3.29
N ASP A 127 10.64 -13.02 -3.51
CA ASP A 127 9.28 -13.04 -2.95
C ASP A 127 8.61 -14.43 -2.96
N PRO A 128 8.62 -15.21 -4.06
CA PRO A 128 8.02 -16.55 -4.11
C PRO A 128 8.61 -17.59 -3.17
N PHE A 129 9.80 -17.34 -2.66
CA PHE A 129 10.52 -18.28 -1.81
C PHE A 129 10.43 -17.92 -0.32
N VAL A 130 9.90 -16.73 0.03
CA VAL A 130 9.91 -16.21 1.41
C VAL A 130 8.56 -15.69 1.90
N ARG A 131 7.61 -15.39 1.02
CA ARG A 131 6.30 -14.85 1.39
C ARG A 131 5.17 -15.76 0.88
N GLY A 132 4.26 -16.10 1.78
CA GLY A 132 3.02 -16.78 1.43
C GLY A 132 2.04 -15.88 0.67
N ARG A 133 1.30 -16.44 -0.29
CA ARG A 133 0.28 -15.71 -1.06
C ARG A 133 -0.89 -15.30 -0.18
N THR A 134 -1.32 -14.06 -0.34
CA THR A 134 -2.43 -13.45 0.39
C THR A 134 -3.65 -13.31 -0.51
N CYS A 135 -4.79 -12.89 0.07
CA CYS A 135 -5.97 -12.53 -0.71
C CYS A 135 -5.63 -11.48 -1.79
N LEU A 136 -4.72 -10.54 -1.50
CA LEU A 136 -4.29 -9.51 -2.47
C LEU A 136 -3.52 -10.08 -3.66
N ASP A 137 -2.78 -11.18 -3.47
CA ASP A 137 -2.14 -11.88 -4.60
C ASP A 137 -3.19 -12.59 -5.45
N ARG A 138 -4.15 -13.25 -4.80
CA ARG A 138 -5.21 -14.02 -5.46
C ARG A 138 -6.21 -13.15 -6.21
N THR A 139 -6.52 -11.96 -5.70
CA THR A 139 -7.41 -11.00 -6.36
C THR A 139 -6.70 -10.13 -7.39
N GLY A 140 -5.41 -10.37 -7.67
CA GLY A 140 -4.66 -9.64 -8.68
C GLY A 140 -4.26 -8.21 -8.29
N VAL A 141 -4.43 -7.83 -7.01
CA VAL A 141 -3.99 -6.54 -6.48
C VAL A 141 -2.47 -6.46 -6.44
N ILE A 142 -1.82 -7.53 -5.96
CA ILE A 142 -0.36 -7.69 -6.00
C ILE A 142 -0.04 -8.66 -7.14
N GLN A 143 0.54 -8.14 -8.21
CA GLN A 143 0.92 -8.91 -9.39
C GLN A 143 2.42 -9.23 -9.38
N GLU A 144 2.83 -10.08 -10.32
CA GLU A 144 4.23 -10.44 -10.52
C GLU A 144 5.12 -9.20 -10.68
N GLY A 145 6.33 -9.27 -10.12
CA GLY A 145 7.27 -8.14 -10.14
C GLY A 145 6.88 -6.98 -9.23
N GLY A 146 5.84 -7.13 -8.40
CA GLY A 146 5.39 -6.09 -7.48
C GLY A 146 4.54 -5.01 -8.09
N LYS A 147 3.98 -5.26 -9.27
CA LYS A 147 3.02 -4.34 -9.87
C LYS A 147 1.75 -4.35 -9.02
N ILE A 148 1.32 -3.16 -8.61
CA ILE A 148 0.09 -2.97 -7.84
C ILE A 148 -1.00 -2.49 -8.78
N ASP A 149 -2.09 -3.23 -8.82
CA ASP A 149 -3.36 -2.79 -9.41
C ASP A 149 -4.35 -2.59 -8.28
N PHE A 150 -4.73 -1.35 -8.01
CA PHE A 150 -5.67 -1.06 -6.91
C PHE A 150 -7.11 -1.47 -7.24
N TYR A 151 -7.43 -1.64 -8.52
CA TYR A 151 -8.77 -1.96 -9.00
C TYR A 151 -8.68 -2.99 -10.14
N PRO A 152 -8.17 -4.20 -9.86
CA PRO A 152 -8.10 -5.25 -10.85
C PRO A 152 -9.52 -5.55 -11.36
N GLY A 153 -9.66 -5.74 -12.68
CA GLY A 153 -10.94 -6.08 -13.28
C GLY A 153 -11.52 -7.37 -12.70
N MET A 154 -12.86 -7.52 -12.75
CA MET A 154 -13.58 -8.72 -12.31
C MET A 154 -13.20 -10.00 -13.10
N ASP A 155 -12.36 -9.88 -14.13
CA ASP A 155 -11.88 -10.98 -14.97
C ASP A 155 -10.83 -11.87 -14.28
N HIS A 156 -10.42 -11.52 -13.04
CA HIS A 156 -9.40 -12.23 -12.26
C HIS A 156 -9.95 -13.09 -11.11
N VAL A 157 -11.28 -13.23 -11.00
CA VAL A 157 -11.96 -14.11 -10.03
C VAL A 157 -12.53 -15.34 -10.73
#